data_AF-A0AA37S7G8-F1
#
_entry.id   AF-A0AA37S7G8-F1
#
_cell.length_a   1.000
_cell.length_b   1.000
_cell.length_c   1.000
_cell.angle_alpha   90.00
_cell.angle_beta   90.00
_cell.angle_gamma   90.00
#
_symmetry.space_group_name_H-M   'P 1'
#
loop_
_entity.id
_entity.type
_entity.pdbx_description
1 polymer ?
#
loop_
_entity_poly.entity_id
_entity_poly.type
_entity_poly.pdbx_seq_one_letter_code
_entity_poly.pdbx_strand_id
1 'polypeptide(L)' 'MNTEQAIETAYTNHIGALYKALSQAILLAKGDEAEVTVAETRFRKGLAHAADIRARARRLANLD' A
#
# COMPACT_ATOMS: atom_id res chain seq x y z
N MET A 1 -10.22 5.22 19.89
CA MET A 1 -9.62 4.30 18.90
C MET A 1 -8.64 3.42 19.63
N ASN A 2 -8.81 2.09 19.59
CA ASN A 2 -7.88 1.16 20.23
C ASN A 2 -6.68 0.86 19.30
N THR A 3 -5.66 0.18 19.82
CA THR A 3 -4.42 -0.14 19.08
C THR A 3 -4.69 -0.89 17.78
N GLU A 4 -5.59 -1.86 17.80
CA GLU A 4 -5.96 -2.61 16.59
C GLU A 4 -6.57 -1.69 15.53
N GLN A 5 -7.57 -0.90 15.89
CA GLN A 5 -8.21 0.06 14.99
C GLN A 5 -7.20 1.08 14.43
N ALA A 6 -6.22 1.51 15.22
CA ALA A 6 -5.17 2.41 14.77
C ALA A 6 -4.28 1.76 13.70
N ILE A 7 -3.88 0.50 13.91
CA ILE A 7 -3.08 -0.27 12.95
C ILE A 7 -3.86 -0.48 11.64
N GLU A 8 -5.12 -0.90 11.72
CA GLU A 8 -5.95 -1.15 10.54
C GLU A 8 -6.29 0.13 9.76
N THR A 9 -6.49 1.24 10.48
CA THR A 9 -6.70 2.56 9.87
C THR A 9 -5.43 3.02 9.14
N ALA A 10 -4.26 2.88 9.75
CA ALA A 10 -2.99 3.24 9.13
C ALA A 10 -2.72 2.39 7.88
N TYR A 11 -2.97 1.08 7.94
CA TYR A 11 -2.83 0.18 6.80
C TYR A 11 -3.77 0.56 5.65
N THR A 12 -5.05 0.78 5.94
CA THR A 12 -6.05 1.20 4.94
C THR A 12 -5.68 2.53 4.29
N ASN A 13 -5.26 3.52 5.08
CA ASN A 13 -4.81 4.80 4.56
C ASN A 13 -3.59 4.65 3.65
N HIS A 14 -2.64 3.78 4.02
CA HIS A 14 -1.45 3.54 3.21
C HIS A 14 -1.80 2.89 1.86
N ILE A 15 -2.68 1.89 1.84
CA ILE A 15 -3.17 1.30 0.57
C ILE A 15 -3.87 2.35 -0.28
N GLY A 16 -4.72 3.19 0.31
CA GLY A 16 -5.38 4.28 -0.41
C GLY A 16 -4.40 5.26 -1.05
N ALA A 17 -3.30 5.59 -0.35
CA ALA A 17 -2.24 6.42 -0.91
C ALA A 17 -1.48 5.73 -2.05
N LEU A 18 -1.16 4.44 -1.90
CA LEU A 18 -0.53 3.64 -2.96
C LEU A 18 -1.41 3.56 -4.21
N TYR A 19 -2.73 3.39 -4.04
CA TYR A 19 -3.67 3.35 -5.15
C TYR A 19 -3.73 4.69 -5.89
N LYS A 20 -3.83 5.80 -5.15
CA LYS A 20 -3.77 7.15 -5.74
C LYS A 20 -2.49 7.36 -6.55
N ALA A 21 -1.34 6.94 -6.01
CA ALA A 21 -0.07 7.05 -6.70
C ALA A 21 -0.03 6.20 -7.99
N LEU A 22 -0.55 4.97 -7.96
CA LEU A 22 -0.66 4.12 -9.15
C LEU A 22 -1.56 4.77 -10.21
N SER A 23 -2.75 5.25 -9.83
CA SER A 23 -3.65 5.90 -10.78
C SER A 23 -3.01 7.11 -11.46
N GLN A 24 -2.28 7.93 -10.71
CA GLN A 24 -1.54 9.07 -11.27
C GLN A 24 -0.43 8.62 -12.22
N ALA A 25 0.33 7.60 -11.85
CA ALA A 25 1.39 7.06 -12.71
C ALA A 25 0.82 6.51 -14.04
N ILE A 26 -0.30 5.80 -14.00
CA ILE A 26 -0.99 5.29 -15.19
C ILE A 26 -1.44 6.45 -16.10
N LEU A 27 -2.03 7.50 -15.52
CA LEU A 27 -2.44 8.69 -16.30
C LEU A 27 -1.24 9.40 -16.95
N LEU A 28 -0.10 9.49 -16.23
CA LEU A 28 1.11 10.13 -16.72
C LEU A 28 1.86 9.31 -17.79
N ALA A 29 1.66 7.99 -17.81
CA ALA A 29 2.24 7.10 -18.82
C ALA A 29 1.67 7.36 -20.22
N LYS A 30 0.52 8.03 -20.36
CA LYS A 30 -0.08 8.42 -21.66
C LYS A 30 -0.18 7.28 -22.69
N GLY A 31 -0.47 6.06 -22.22
CA GLY A 31 -0.59 4.87 -23.06
C GLY A 31 0.71 4.08 -23.26
N ASP A 32 1.82 4.49 -22.64
CA ASP A 32 3.04 3.68 -22.59
C ASP A 32 2.85 2.47 -21.64
N GLU A 33 2.68 1.29 -22.23
CA GLU A 33 2.47 0.04 -21.48
C GLU A 33 3.67 -0.36 -20.62
N ALA A 34 4.90 0.03 -20.98
CA ALA A 34 6.09 -0.27 -20.20
C ALA A 34 6.10 0.55 -18.90
N GLU A 35 5.78 1.84 -18.97
CA GLU A 35 5.66 2.70 -17.80
C GLU A 35 4.51 2.26 -16.88
N VAL A 36 3.36 1.83 -17.44
CA VAL A 36 2.26 1.23 -16.68
C VAL A 36 2.73 -0.03 -15.94
N THR A 37 3.42 -0.93 -16.64
CA THR A 37 3.95 -2.18 -16.05
C THR A 37 4.94 -1.90 -14.91
N VAL A 38 5.79 -0.88 -15.05
CA VAL A 38 6.71 -0.44 -13.99
C VAL A 38 5.94 0.11 -12.79
N ALA A 39 4.91 0.94 -13.01
CA ALA A 39 4.09 1.49 -11.95
C ALA A 39 3.34 0.39 -11.17
N GLU A 40 2.75 -0.58 -11.86
CA GLU A 40 2.09 -1.74 -11.25
C GLU A 40 3.06 -2.61 -10.46
N THR A 41 4.28 -2.79 -10.96
CA THR A 41 5.34 -3.52 -10.24
C THR A 41 5.73 -2.82 -8.94
N ARG A 42 5.86 -1.48 -8.97
CA ARG A 42 6.10 -0.68 -7.75
C ARG A 42 4.93 -0.78 -6.78
N PHE A 43 3.70 -0.70 -7.27
CA PHE A 43 2.48 -0.83 -6.46
C PHE A 43 2.42 -2.19 -5.73
N ARG A 44 2.67 -3.30 -6.44
CA ARG A 44 2.71 -4.64 -5.82
C ARG A 44 3.75 -4.75 -4.70
N LYS A 45 4.95 -4.19 -4.91
CA LYS A 45 5.98 -4.13 -3.85
C LYS A 45 5.51 -3.29 -2.65
N GLY A 46 4.86 -2.16 -2.90
CA GLY A 46 4.26 -1.32 -1.86
C GLY A 46 3.20 -2.05 -1.03
N LEU A 47 2.30 -2.81 -1.68
CA LEU A 47 1.29 -3.61 -0.98
C LEU A 47 1.92 -4.69 -0.10
N ALA A 48 2.92 -5.40 -0.61
CA ALA A 48 3.63 -6.42 0.17
C ALA A 48 4.31 -5.80 1.41
N HIS A 49 4.94 -4.64 1.25
CA HIS A 49 5.55 -3.91 2.37
C HIS A 49 4.51 -3.44 3.39
N ALA A 50 3.39 -2.87 2.93
CA ALA A 50 2.31 -2.44 3.81
C ALA A 50 1.75 -3.60 4.65
N ALA A 51 1.59 -4.78 4.05
CA ALA A 51 1.12 -5.98 4.73
C ALA A 51 2.12 -6.48 5.79
N ASP A 52 3.42 -6.48 5.46
CA ASP A 52 4.48 -6.85 6.40
C ASP A 52 4.52 -5.91 7.62
N ILE A 53 4.43 -4.60 7.39
CA ILE A 53 4.40 -3.61 8.47
C ILE A 53 3.17 -3.79 9.35
N ARG A 54 1.99 -4.01 8.76
CA ARG A 54 0.76 -4.32 9.51
C ARG A 54 0.95 -5.55 10.40
N ALA A 55 1.44 -6.66 9.82
CA ALA A 55 1.66 -7.90 10.55
C ALA A 55 2.67 -7.71 11.70
N ARG A 56 3.77 -6.98 11.45
CA ARG A 56 4.75 -6.65 12.49
C ARG A 56 4.14 -5.80 13.60
N ALA A 57 3.30 -4.82 13.28
CA ALA A 57 2.64 -3.98 14.27
C ALA A 57 1.67 -4.79 15.13
N ARG A 58 0.89 -5.71 14.54
CA ARG A 58 0.01 -6.63 15.28
C ARG A 58 0.78 -7.52 16.25
N ARG A 59 1.88 -8.14 15.79
CA ARG A 59 2.78 -8.95 16.62
C ARG A 59 3.29 -8.19 17.84
N LEU A 60 3.81 -6.98 17.62
CA LEU A 60 4.35 -6.14 18.70
C LEU A 60 3.29 -5.66 19.69
N ALA A 61 2.03 -5.63 19.27
CA ALA A 61 0.88 -5.28 20.10
C ALA A 61 0.22 -6.51 20.77
N ASN A 62 0.72 -7.73 20.52
CA ASN A 62 0.10 -8.99 20.95
C ASN A 62 -1.34 -9.15 20.42
N LEU A 63 -1.57 -8.78 19.15
CA LEU A 63 -2.87 -8.84 18.46
C LEU A 63 -2.89 -9.90 17.34
N ASP A 64 -2.02 -10.92 17.44
CA ASP A 64 -1.89 -12.00 16.46
C ASP A 64 -3.09 -12.94 16.42
#